data_AF-A0A3A4RC07-F1
#
_entry.id   AF-A0A3A4RC07-F1
#
_cell.length_a   1.000
_cell.length_b   1.000
_cell.length_c   1.000
_cell.angle_alpha   90.00
_cell.angle_beta   90.00
_cell.angle_gamma   90.00
#
_symmetry.space_group_name_H-M   'P 1'
#
loop_
_entity.id
_entity.type
_entity.pdbx_description
1 polymer ?
#
loop_
_entity_poly.entity_id
_entity_poly.type
_entity_poly.pdbx_seq_one_letter_code
_entity_poly.pdbx_strand_id
1 'polypeptide(L)'
;MLKVSIHAGLLNERKPENVMASVDIAYQKKEALADYLIASTVRQEGERKPQVLTNYPRWSGSLWDLAARALARSIYGEAKVPPSATPDKRCAYATRLCAVIEHHTKDERSQLLGHAELWQQGPARGVYTVALEEDILGKREARFEYGAKRLDALDLVMRGLCWALFQQDTPGPRPKLILPTCIRVADEDRFDVASLAEPARSGFARYLAATRPTVAPTEWAAAKDYVQFLMEA
;
A
#
# COMPACT_ATOMS: atom_id res chain seq x y z
N MET A 1 6.64 2.89 -10.92
CA MET A 1 6.07 3.84 -9.93
C MET A 1 4.73 3.30 -9.48
N LEU A 2 4.36 3.43 -8.20
CA LEU A 2 3.00 3.09 -7.77
C LEU A 2 2.13 4.34 -7.81
N LYS A 3 0.90 4.19 -8.28
CA LYS A 3 -0.12 5.23 -8.25
C LYS A 3 -1.34 4.74 -7.49
N VAL A 4 -1.76 5.51 -6.50
CA VAL A 4 -3.01 5.29 -5.79
C VAL A 4 -4.02 6.29 -6.32
N SER A 5 -5.13 5.85 -6.90
CA SER A 5 -6.24 6.74 -7.25
C SER A 5 -7.47 6.44 -6.42
N ILE A 6 -8.09 7.49 -5.90
CA ILE A 6 -9.30 7.42 -5.07
C ILE A 6 -10.44 7.99 -5.89
N HIS A 7 -11.50 7.21 -6.06
CA HIS A 7 -12.67 7.55 -6.86
C HIS A 7 -13.92 7.64 -5.99
N ALA A 8 -14.83 8.53 -6.38
CA ALA A 8 -16.20 8.52 -5.88
C ALA A 8 -17.00 7.39 -6.55
N GLY A 9 -17.56 6.48 -5.76
CA GLY A 9 -18.25 5.28 -6.24
C GLY A 9 -17.49 3.98 -5.98
N LEU A 10 -18.04 2.87 -6.47
CA LEU A 10 -17.45 1.53 -6.38
C LEU A 10 -16.45 1.25 -7.51
N LEU A 11 -15.76 0.11 -7.44
CA LEU A 11 -14.68 -0.26 -8.35
C LEU A 11 -15.11 -0.31 -9.83
N ASN A 12 -16.34 -0.77 -10.08
CA ASN A 12 -16.93 -0.85 -11.42
C ASN A 12 -17.41 0.52 -11.96
N GLU A 13 -17.50 1.53 -11.10
CA GLU A 13 -17.92 2.89 -11.45
C GLU A 13 -16.72 3.81 -11.72
N ARG A 14 -15.48 3.31 -11.60
CA ARG A 14 -14.25 4.11 -11.81
C ARG A 14 -14.21 4.74 -13.20
N LYS A 15 -14.02 6.06 -13.22
CA LYS A 15 -13.77 6.83 -14.43
C LYS A 15 -12.80 7.99 -14.12
N PRO A 16 -12.14 8.60 -15.11
CA PRO A 16 -11.29 9.76 -14.86
C PRO A 16 -12.03 10.93 -14.16
N GLU A 17 -13.32 11.11 -14.45
CA GLU A 17 -14.12 12.25 -13.97
C GLU A 17 -14.52 12.14 -12.50
N ASN A 18 -14.50 10.92 -11.94
CA ASN A 18 -14.82 10.68 -10.52
C ASN A 18 -13.58 10.49 -9.64
N VAL A 19 -12.38 10.74 -10.16
CA VAL A 19 -11.17 10.82 -9.33
C VAL A 19 -11.30 11.99 -8.34
N MET A 20 -11.21 11.66 -7.06
CA MET A 20 -11.25 12.60 -5.94
C MET A 20 -9.84 12.99 -5.50
N ALA A 21 -8.90 12.04 -5.55
CA ALA A 21 -7.50 12.30 -5.26
C ALA A 21 -6.60 11.24 -5.92
N SER A 22 -5.34 11.59 -6.15
CA SER A 22 -4.30 10.67 -6.58
C SER A 22 -3.05 10.85 -5.74
N VAL A 23 -2.32 9.75 -5.50
CA VAL A 23 -1.04 9.73 -4.81
C VAL A 23 -0.05 8.89 -5.62
N ASP A 24 1.00 9.53 -6.10
CA ASP A 24 2.13 8.87 -6.74
C ASP A 24 3.20 8.56 -5.70
N ILE A 25 3.64 7.30 -5.67
CA ILE A 25 4.66 6.77 -4.76
C ILE A 25 5.81 6.25 -5.63
N ALA A 26 6.87 7.05 -5.69
CA ALA A 26 8.05 6.78 -6.51
C ALA A 26 9.27 6.50 -5.63
N TYR A 27 10.21 5.71 -6.12
CA TYR A 27 11.50 5.55 -5.45
C TYR A 27 12.29 6.85 -5.53
N GLN A 28 12.70 7.37 -4.37
CA GLN A 28 13.78 8.34 -4.26
C GLN A 28 15.12 7.63 -4.05
N LYS A 29 15.12 6.58 -3.21
CA LYS A 29 16.24 5.66 -3.00
C LYS A 29 15.72 4.22 -3.12
N LYS A 30 16.30 3.45 -4.03
CA LYS A 30 15.87 2.07 -4.33
C LYS A 30 16.88 1.07 -3.78
N GLU A 31 16.64 0.63 -2.55
CA GLU A 31 17.47 -0.33 -1.81
C GLU A 31 16.56 -1.19 -0.91
N ALA A 32 17.11 -2.17 -0.19
CA ALA A 32 16.34 -2.99 0.75
C ALA A 32 15.50 -2.15 1.76
N LEU A 33 16.08 -1.04 2.23
CA LEU A 33 15.38 0.03 2.94
C LEU A 33 15.22 1.23 2.00
N ALA A 34 14.07 1.31 1.35
CA ALA A 34 13.80 2.30 0.34
C ALA A 34 13.30 3.62 0.92
N ASP A 35 13.63 4.71 0.23
CA ASP A 35 13.00 6.02 0.44
C ASP A 35 12.02 6.26 -0.70
N TYR A 36 10.78 6.63 -0.37
CA TYR A 36 9.74 6.90 -1.35
C TYR A 36 9.38 8.39 -1.37
N LEU A 37 9.47 9.00 -2.55
CA LEU A 37 8.90 10.31 -2.82
C LEU A 37 7.40 10.16 -3.06
N ILE A 38 6.62 10.96 -2.34
CA ILE A 38 5.16 10.93 -2.35
C ILE A 38 4.67 12.27 -2.88
N ALA A 39 3.97 12.25 -4.00
CA ALA A 39 3.27 13.40 -4.54
C ALA A 39 1.78 13.11 -4.55
N SER A 40 0.94 14.09 -4.20
CA SER A 40 -0.50 13.89 -4.16
C SER A 40 -1.25 15.09 -4.69
N THR A 41 -2.31 14.82 -5.43
CA THR A 41 -3.21 15.82 -5.98
C THR A 41 -4.62 15.53 -5.50
N VAL A 42 -5.29 16.54 -4.96
CA VAL A 42 -6.66 16.44 -4.46
C VAL A 42 -7.55 17.32 -5.31
N ARG A 43 -8.69 16.78 -5.75
CA ARG A 43 -9.66 17.52 -6.56
C ARG A 43 -10.09 18.79 -5.81
N GLN A 44 -10.11 19.92 -6.50
CA GLN A 44 -10.41 21.27 -5.97
C GLN A 44 -9.37 21.88 -5.01
N GLU A 45 -8.44 21.10 -4.45
CA GLU A 45 -7.35 21.63 -3.61
C GLU A 45 -6.02 21.74 -4.39
N GLY A 46 -5.87 21.00 -5.49
CA GLY A 46 -4.66 20.97 -6.29
C GLY A 46 -3.58 20.06 -5.72
N GLU A 47 -2.33 20.37 -6.05
CA GLU A 47 -1.16 19.62 -5.62
C GLU A 47 -0.80 19.95 -4.17
N ARG A 48 -0.53 18.92 -3.38
CA ARG A 48 0.02 19.07 -2.02
C ARG A 48 1.55 19.03 -2.07
N LYS A 49 2.18 19.65 -1.08
CA LYS A 49 3.65 19.63 -0.92
C LYS A 49 4.17 18.19 -0.91
N PRO A 50 5.11 17.82 -1.81
CA PRO A 50 5.70 16.48 -1.81
C PRO A 50 6.34 16.10 -0.48
N GLN A 51 6.23 14.82 -0.14
CA GLN A 51 6.72 14.24 1.11
C GLN A 51 7.65 13.07 0.84
N VAL A 52 8.46 12.69 1.82
CA VAL A 52 9.33 11.52 1.72
C VAL A 52 9.01 10.54 2.85
N LEU A 53 8.82 9.27 2.50
CA LEU A 53 8.78 8.16 3.44
C LEU A 53 10.13 7.46 3.43
N THR A 54 10.92 7.67 4.48
CA THR A 54 12.29 7.15 4.57
C THR A 54 12.36 5.76 5.19
N ASN A 55 13.35 4.99 4.72
CA ASN A 55 13.77 3.69 5.25
C ASN A 55 12.59 2.71 5.41
N TYR A 56 11.74 2.61 4.39
CA TYR A 56 10.66 1.64 4.35
C TYR A 56 11.18 0.31 3.79
N PRO A 57 11.04 -0.81 4.52
CA PRO A 57 11.59 -2.09 4.09
C PRO A 57 10.77 -2.66 2.94
N ARG A 58 11.45 -2.91 1.83
CA ARG A 58 10.83 -3.45 0.62
C ARG A 58 10.35 -4.88 0.86
N TRP A 59 9.27 -5.25 0.19
CA TRP A 59 8.71 -6.61 0.19
C TRP A 59 8.40 -7.18 1.59
N SER A 60 8.26 -6.31 2.59
CA SER A 60 8.17 -6.72 4.00
C SER A 60 6.78 -6.50 4.61
N GLY A 61 5.85 -5.95 3.84
CA GLY A 61 4.49 -5.66 4.29
C GLY A 61 3.55 -5.47 3.11
N SER A 62 2.28 -5.26 3.43
CA SER A 62 1.21 -5.01 2.47
C SER A 62 1.50 -3.78 1.59
N LEU A 63 1.09 -3.83 0.32
CA LEU A 63 1.06 -2.64 -0.55
C LEU A 63 0.15 -1.57 0.05
N TRP A 64 -0.93 -1.99 0.71
CA TRP A 64 -1.83 -1.09 1.41
C TRP A 64 -1.21 -0.48 2.68
N ASP A 65 -0.23 -1.11 3.32
CA ASP A 65 0.53 -0.47 4.41
C ASP A 65 1.39 0.68 3.86
N LEU A 66 2.11 0.45 2.75
CA LEU A 66 2.85 1.51 2.07
C LEU A 66 1.91 2.65 1.64
N ALA A 67 0.75 2.34 1.05
CA ALA A 67 -0.24 3.33 0.66
C ALA A 67 -0.80 4.10 1.87
N ALA A 68 -1.18 3.42 2.96
CA ALA A 68 -1.67 4.07 4.18
C ALA A 68 -0.64 5.04 4.77
N ARG A 69 0.64 4.65 4.79
CA ARG A 69 1.73 5.53 5.23
C ARG A 69 1.96 6.70 4.28
N ALA A 70 1.87 6.48 2.96
CA ALA A 70 2.00 7.54 1.98
C ALA A 70 0.87 8.57 2.09
N LEU A 71 -0.38 8.10 2.25
CA LEU A 71 -1.55 8.94 2.51
C LEU A 71 -1.37 9.73 3.81
N ALA A 72 -0.99 9.06 4.91
CA ALA A 72 -0.74 9.72 6.19
C ALA A 72 0.36 10.79 6.09
N ARG A 73 1.47 10.51 5.40
CA ARG A 73 2.53 11.50 5.13
C ARG A 73 2.03 12.66 4.29
N SER A 74 1.25 12.41 3.23
CA SER A 74 0.67 13.45 2.38
C SER A 74 -0.25 14.41 3.17
N ILE A 75 -1.03 13.89 4.11
CA ILE A 75 -2.00 14.68 4.89
C ILE A 75 -1.30 15.41 6.05
N TYR A 76 -0.48 14.70 6.82
CA TYR A 76 0.02 15.16 8.12
C TYR A 76 1.52 15.53 8.12
N GLY A 77 2.23 15.32 7.01
CA GLY A 77 3.68 15.50 6.95
C GLY A 77 4.39 14.57 7.93
N GLU A 78 5.24 15.12 8.79
CA GLU A 78 5.93 14.35 9.85
C GLU A 78 5.16 14.27 11.16
N ALA A 79 4.03 14.99 11.27
CA ALA A 79 3.24 15.00 12.48
C ALA A 79 2.63 13.62 12.74
N LYS A 80 2.43 13.32 14.03
CA LYS A 80 1.67 12.14 14.44
C LYS A 80 0.24 12.27 13.92
N VAL A 81 -0.26 11.20 13.31
CA VAL A 81 -1.66 11.13 12.87
C VAL A 81 -2.56 11.27 14.10
N PRO A 82 -3.45 12.27 14.14
CA PRO A 82 -4.38 12.44 15.25
C PRO A 82 -5.41 11.29 15.25
N PRO A 83 -5.99 10.92 16.40
CA PRO A 83 -7.13 10.01 16.42
C PRO A 83 -8.30 10.54 15.58
N SER A 84 -9.08 9.64 15.00
CA SER A 84 -10.32 9.95 14.30
C SER A 84 -11.35 10.51 15.27
N ALA A 85 -12.08 11.54 14.86
CA ALA A 85 -13.19 12.06 15.64
C ALA A 85 -14.38 11.09 15.59
N THR A 86 -15.14 11.01 16.68
CA THR A 86 -16.37 10.20 16.74
C THR A 86 -17.44 10.79 15.80
N PRO A 87 -18.14 9.96 15.01
CA PRO A 87 -19.23 10.41 14.16
C PRO A 87 -20.36 11.10 14.94
N ASP A 88 -20.92 12.16 14.35
CA ASP A 88 -22.15 12.79 14.81
C ASP A 88 -23.10 13.10 13.65
N LYS A 89 -24.31 13.60 13.94
CA LYS A 89 -25.32 13.90 12.91
C LYS A 89 -24.86 14.91 11.85
N ARG A 90 -23.83 15.71 12.14
CA ARG A 90 -23.30 16.77 11.28
C ARG A 90 -21.98 16.39 10.60
N CYS A 91 -21.49 15.16 10.77
CA CYS A 91 -20.28 14.73 10.08
C CYS A 91 -20.51 14.69 8.57
N ALA A 92 -19.48 15.09 7.83
CA ALA A 92 -19.41 14.90 6.40
C ALA A 92 -19.18 13.42 6.10
N TYR A 93 -19.79 12.91 5.05
CA TYR A 93 -19.73 11.50 4.70
C TYR A 93 -19.68 11.30 3.20
N ALA A 94 -19.09 10.17 2.80
CA ALA A 94 -19.25 9.61 1.47
C ALA A 94 -20.14 8.37 1.57
N THR A 95 -21.00 8.14 0.59
CA THR A 95 -21.77 6.88 0.56
C THR A 95 -20.88 5.73 0.12
N ARG A 96 -20.04 5.96 -0.90
CA ARG A 96 -19.14 4.97 -1.49
C ARG A 96 -17.88 5.65 -2.02
N LEU A 97 -16.73 5.05 -1.77
CA LEU A 97 -15.45 5.38 -2.38
C LEU A 97 -14.75 4.08 -2.78
N CYS A 98 -13.87 4.15 -3.75
CA CYS A 98 -12.89 3.10 -3.97
C CYS A 98 -11.50 3.70 -4.14
N ALA A 99 -10.48 2.94 -3.78
CA ALA A 99 -9.09 3.22 -4.05
C ALA A 99 -8.51 2.08 -4.86
N VAL A 100 -7.62 2.39 -5.80
CA VAL A 100 -6.85 1.38 -6.54
C VAL A 100 -5.37 1.69 -6.46
N ILE A 101 -4.55 0.65 -6.46
CA ILE A 101 -3.10 0.77 -6.58
C ILE A 101 -2.70 0.18 -7.93
N GLU A 102 -2.08 0.99 -8.76
CA GLU A 102 -1.59 0.62 -10.07
C GLU A 102 -0.06 0.77 -10.13
N HIS A 103 0.61 -0.18 -10.76
CA HIS A 103 2.01 -0.04 -11.13
C HIS A 103 2.10 0.59 -12.52
N HIS A 104 2.64 1.80 -12.58
CA HIS A 104 2.95 2.51 -13.82
C HIS A 104 4.38 2.22 -14.23
N THR A 105 4.52 1.65 -15.43
CA THR A 105 5.78 1.43 -16.13
C THR A 105 6.12 2.62 -17.03
N LYS A 106 7.36 2.66 -17.55
CA LYS A 106 7.79 3.71 -18.49
C LYS A 106 6.98 3.73 -19.79
N ASP A 107 6.38 2.60 -20.16
CA ASP A 107 5.58 2.45 -21.38
C ASP A 107 4.10 2.78 -21.16
N GLU A 108 3.77 3.49 -20.07
CA GLU A 108 2.40 3.90 -19.66
C GLU A 108 1.40 2.76 -19.44
N ARG A 109 1.82 1.50 -19.57
CA ARG A 109 1.01 0.34 -19.18
C ARG A 109 0.87 0.33 -17.66
N SER A 110 -0.37 0.44 -17.19
CA SER A 110 -0.73 0.27 -15.79
C SER A 110 -1.10 -1.20 -15.52
N GLN A 111 -0.56 -1.74 -14.43
CA GLN A 111 -0.98 -3.04 -13.89
C GLN A 111 -1.71 -2.79 -12.56
N LEU A 112 -2.95 -3.22 -12.46
CA LEU A 112 -3.69 -3.19 -11.19
C LEU A 112 -3.04 -4.19 -10.20
N LEU A 113 -2.58 -3.68 -9.06
CA LEU A 113 -1.98 -4.49 -7.99
C LEU A 113 -2.90 -4.69 -6.78
N GLY A 114 -3.91 -3.83 -6.64
CA GLY A 114 -4.89 -3.95 -5.57
C GLY A 114 -6.02 -2.95 -5.71
N HIS A 115 -7.14 -3.24 -5.06
CA HIS A 115 -8.25 -2.30 -4.88
C HIS A 115 -8.81 -2.34 -3.45
N ALA A 116 -9.44 -1.25 -3.05
CA ALA A 116 -10.18 -1.14 -1.80
C ALA A 116 -11.51 -0.45 -2.07
N GLU A 117 -12.60 -0.99 -1.56
CA GLU A 117 -13.93 -0.40 -1.61
C GLU A 117 -14.35 -0.02 -0.20
N LEU A 118 -14.83 1.21 -0.05
CA LEU A 118 -15.33 1.77 1.19
C LEU A 118 -16.77 2.17 0.99
N TRP A 119 -17.66 1.76 1.89
CA TRP A 119 -19.06 2.17 1.83
C TRP A 119 -19.62 2.40 3.22
N GLN A 120 -20.53 3.37 3.32
CA GLN A 120 -21.25 3.63 4.55
C GLN A 120 -22.23 2.50 4.84
N GLN A 121 -22.26 2.05 6.09
CA GLN A 121 -23.18 1.02 6.57
C GLN A 121 -24.44 1.64 7.19
N GLY A 122 -25.59 1.36 6.58
CA GLY A 122 -26.89 1.76 7.11
C GLY A 122 -27.10 3.29 7.20
N PRO A 123 -28.08 3.74 8.01
CA PRO A 123 -28.47 5.15 8.06
C PRO A 123 -27.52 6.03 8.89
N ALA A 124 -26.65 5.42 9.71
CA ALA A 124 -25.71 6.14 10.57
C ALA A 124 -24.53 6.66 9.75
N ARG A 125 -24.41 7.98 9.66
CA ARG A 125 -23.27 8.65 9.00
C ARG A 125 -21.98 8.36 9.76
N GLY A 126 -20.89 8.27 9.02
CA GLY A 126 -19.55 8.10 9.59
C GLY A 126 -19.21 6.68 10.01
N VAL A 127 -20.06 5.67 9.73
CA VAL A 127 -19.74 4.26 9.95
C VAL A 127 -19.52 3.58 8.61
N TYR A 128 -18.32 3.04 8.42
CA TYR A 128 -17.89 2.49 7.13
C TYR A 128 -17.47 1.03 7.27
N THR A 129 -17.66 0.28 6.18
CA THR A 129 -16.92 -0.95 5.92
C THR A 129 -15.88 -0.64 4.84
N VAL A 130 -14.69 -1.20 5.00
CA VAL A 130 -13.67 -1.26 3.97
C VAL A 130 -13.37 -2.71 3.64
N ALA A 131 -13.47 -3.08 2.36
CA ALA A 131 -12.97 -4.34 1.84
C ALA A 131 -11.81 -4.04 0.89
N LEU A 132 -10.65 -4.61 1.16
CA LEU A 132 -9.46 -4.46 0.32
C LEU A 132 -8.98 -5.81 -0.18
N GLU A 133 -8.39 -5.79 -1.38
CA GLU A 133 -7.73 -6.91 -2.01
C GLU A 133 -6.39 -6.42 -2.57
N GLU A 134 -5.36 -7.23 -2.42
CA GLU A 134 -4.06 -7.03 -3.05
C GLU A 134 -3.53 -8.34 -3.63
N ASP A 135 -2.69 -8.20 -4.66
CA ASP A 135 -2.15 -9.29 -5.47
C ASP A 135 -1.53 -10.45 -4.66
N ILE A 136 -0.79 -10.16 -3.57
CA ILE A 136 -0.06 -11.20 -2.82
C ILE A 136 -0.72 -11.59 -1.51
N LEU A 137 -1.13 -10.62 -0.68
CA LEU A 137 -1.65 -10.92 0.66
C LEU A 137 -3.18 -11.10 0.70
N GLY A 138 -3.85 -11.01 -0.44
CA GLY A 138 -5.26 -11.33 -0.60
C GLY A 138 -6.21 -10.31 0.03
N LYS A 139 -7.35 -10.80 0.50
CA LYS A 139 -8.49 -9.99 0.95
C LYS A 139 -8.46 -9.70 2.45
N ARG A 140 -8.84 -8.49 2.83
CA ARG A 140 -9.11 -8.09 4.22
C ARG A 140 -10.33 -7.19 4.27
N GLU A 141 -11.06 -7.28 5.37
CA GLU A 141 -12.23 -6.43 5.61
C GLU A 141 -12.20 -5.91 7.04
N ALA A 142 -12.65 -4.67 7.23
CA ALA A 142 -12.88 -4.10 8.54
C ALA A 142 -14.04 -3.13 8.54
N ARG A 143 -14.60 -2.91 9.73
CA ARG A 143 -15.58 -1.87 10.01
C ARG A 143 -14.94 -0.81 10.90
N PHE A 144 -15.23 0.46 10.64
CA PHE A 144 -14.65 1.56 11.39
C PHE A 144 -15.53 2.80 11.43
N GLU A 145 -15.16 3.72 12.33
CA GLU A 145 -15.81 5.01 12.51
C GLU A 145 -14.93 6.16 12.01
N TYR A 146 -15.57 7.12 11.36
CA TYR A 146 -14.94 8.30 10.78
C TYR A 146 -15.87 9.52 10.88
N GLY A 147 -15.59 10.40 11.83
CA GLY A 147 -16.41 11.56 12.16
C GLY A 147 -15.78 12.89 11.78
N ALA A 148 -15.44 13.10 10.51
CA ALA A 148 -14.89 14.39 10.07
C ALA A 148 -15.97 15.45 9.81
N LYS A 149 -15.68 16.72 10.09
CA LYS A 149 -16.57 17.86 9.76
C LYS A 149 -16.53 18.25 8.29
N ARG A 150 -15.42 17.94 7.63
CA ARG A 150 -15.22 18.09 6.20
C ARG A 150 -14.65 16.77 5.70
N LEU A 151 -15.21 16.26 4.60
CA LEU A 151 -14.75 15.00 4.02
C LEU A 151 -13.39 15.22 3.34
N ASP A 152 -12.36 14.53 3.81
CA ASP A 152 -11.09 14.36 3.11
C ASP A 152 -11.00 12.90 2.63
N ALA A 153 -10.98 12.70 1.31
CA ALA A 153 -10.98 11.37 0.71
C ALA A 153 -9.67 10.61 0.99
N LEU A 154 -8.53 11.31 1.08
CA LEU A 154 -7.24 10.70 1.41
C LEU A 154 -7.28 10.17 2.85
N ASP A 155 -7.80 10.98 3.78
CA ASP A 155 -7.91 10.61 5.19
C ASP A 155 -8.89 9.45 5.40
N LEU A 156 -10.10 9.51 4.82
CA LEU A 156 -11.07 8.42 4.95
C LEU A 156 -10.52 7.08 4.43
N VAL A 157 -9.85 7.09 3.26
CA VAL A 157 -9.20 5.88 2.73
C VAL A 157 -8.07 5.43 3.65
N MET A 158 -7.18 6.32 4.08
CA MET A 158 -6.09 6.00 5.01
C MET A 158 -6.59 5.33 6.29
N ARG A 159 -7.66 5.87 6.89
CA ARG A 159 -8.31 5.31 8.10
C ARG A 159 -8.85 3.91 7.83
N GLY A 160 -9.55 3.72 6.71
CA GLY A 160 -10.07 2.42 6.31
C GLY A 160 -8.96 1.38 6.14
N LEU A 161 -7.87 1.73 5.46
CA LEU A 161 -6.70 0.86 5.33
C LEU A 161 -6.09 0.52 6.70
N CYS A 162 -5.95 1.49 7.59
CA CYS A 162 -5.40 1.25 8.92
C CYS A 162 -6.26 0.29 9.74
N TRP A 163 -7.59 0.40 9.65
CA TRP A 163 -8.49 -0.54 10.33
C TRP A 163 -8.41 -1.95 9.75
N ALA A 164 -8.39 -2.10 8.43
CA ALA A 164 -8.27 -3.40 7.78
C ALA A 164 -6.91 -4.09 8.04
N LEU A 165 -5.83 -3.31 8.21
CA LEU A 165 -4.48 -3.86 8.40
C LEU A 165 -4.09 -4.01 9.87
N PHE A 166 -4.52 -3.10 10.73
CA PHE A 166 -3.99 -2.93 12.08
C PHE A 166 -5.07 -2.88 13.17
N GLN A 167 -6.36 -2.86 12.81
CA GLN A 167 -7.47 -2.72 13.76
C GLN A 167 -7.37 -1.45 14.62
N GLN A 168 -6.87 -0.37 14.02
CA GLN A 168 -6.75 0.96 14.62
C GLN A 168 -6.84 2.04 13.55
N ASP A 169 -7.03 3.28 13.96
CA ASP A 169 -7.25 4.43 13.07
C ASP A 169 -5.97 5.12 12.59
N THR A 170 -4.79 4.59 12.92
CA THR A 170 -3.49 5.14 12.52
C THR A 170 -2.58 4.02 12.00
N PRO A 171 -1.56 4.32 11.17
CA PRO A 171 -0.64 3.29 10.71
C PRO A 171 0.04 2.56 11.88
N GLY A 172 0.09 1.23 11.81
CA GLY A 172 0.72 0.40 12.83
C GLY A 172 2.25 0.50 12.85
N PRO A 173 2.92 -0.33 13.66
CA PRO A 173 4.37 -0.47 13.64
C PRO A 173 4.89 -0.69 12.22
N ARG A 174 6.03 -0.08 11.87
CA ARG A 174 6.66 -0.31 10.57
C ARG A 174 6.99 -1.81 10.44
N PRO A 175 6.74 -2.44 9.28
CA PRO A 175 7.22 -3.80 9.05
C PRO A 175 8.74 -3.87 9.24
N LYS A 176 9.24 -5.06 9.56
CA LYS A 176 10.68 -5.31 9.64
C LYS A 176 11.15 -5.91 8.32
N LEU A 177 12.37 -5.57 7.90
CA LEU A 177 12.96 -6.18 6.71
C LEU A 177 13.01 -7.71 6.88
N ILE A 178 12.45 -8.43 5.92
CA ILE A 178 12.49 -9.90 5.91
C ILE A 178 13.87 -10.35 5.46
N LEU A 179 14.61 -10.97 6.39
CA LEU A 179 15.93 -11.54 6.14
C LEU A 179 15.86 -13.06 6.35
N PRO A 180 16.10 -13.88 5.32
CA PRO A 180 16.09 -15.33 5.48
C PRO A 180 17.29 -15.79 6.30
N THR A 181 17.11 -16.87 7.08
CA THR A 181 18.22 -17.55 7.72
C THR A 181 19.02 -18.31 6.66
N CYS A 182 20.31 -17.99 6.54
CA CYS A 182 21.18 -18.60 5.55
C CYS A 182 21.99 -19.75 6.15
N ILE A 183 22.26 -20.77 5.33
CA ILE A 183 23.18 -21.87 5.62
C ILE A 183 24.26 -21.93 4.53
N ARG A 184 25.44 -22.43 4.90
CA ARG A 184 26.55 -22.59 3.96
C ARG A 184 26.43 -23.92 3.21
N VAL A 185 26.34 -23.89 1.89
CA VAL A 185 26.29 -25.07 1.02
C VAL A 185 27.26 -24.88 -0.15
N ALA A 186 28.24 -25.77 -0.29
CA ALA A 186 29.24 -25.74 -1.37
C ALA A 186 29.89 -24.35 -1.57
N ASP A 187 30.35 -23.75 -0.46
CA ASP A 187 30.98 -22.41 -0.43
C ASP A 187 30.08 -21.24 -0.89
N GLU A 188 28.77 -21.41 -0.87
CA GLU A 188 27.80 -20.34 -1.05
C GLU A 188 26.80 -20.28 0.11
N ASP A 189 26.39 -19.07 0.47
CA ASP A 189 25.29 -18.87 1.43
C ASP A 189 23.97 -19.04 0.69
N ARG A 190 23.15 -19.97 1.17
CA ARG A 190 21.86 -20.32 0.60
C ARG A 190 20.77 -20.32 1.64
N PHE A 191 19.53 -20.16 1.20
CA PHE A 191 18.37 -20.23 2.06
C PHE A 191 17.23 -20.95 1.35
N ASP A 192 16.33 -21.53 2.15
CA ASP A 192 15.09 -22.12 1.67
C ASP A 192 14.10 -21.01 1.32
N VAL A 193 13.65 -20.93 0.07
CA VAL A 193 12.68 -19.93 -0.39
C VAL A 193 11.34 -20.05 0.36
N ALA A 194 10.94 -21.26 0.77
CA ALA A 194 9.70 -21.48 1.51
C ALA A 194 9.72 -20.83 2.90
N SER A 195 10.92 -20.55 3.46
CA SER A 195 11.11 -19.89 4.75
C SER A 195 10.81 -18.38 4.72
N LEU A 196 10.74 -17.76 3.54
CA LEU A 196 10.37 -16.36 3.40
C LEU A 196 8.89 -16.15 3.74
N ALA A 197 8.61 -15.12 4.54
CA ALA A 197 7.24 -14.66 4.74
C ALA A 197 6.72 -13.91 3.51
N GLU A 198 5.39 -13.88 3.34
CA GLU A 198 4.79 -13.02 2.32
C GLU A 198 4.83 -11.54 2.75
N PRO A 199 5.02 -10.60 1.82
CA PRO A 199 5.03 -10.79 0.36
C PRO A 199 6.41 -11.08 -0.24
N ALA A 200 7.48 -11.16 0.56
CA ALA A 200 8.84 -11.36 0.07
C ALA A 200 8.99 -12.66 -0.72
N ARG A 201 8.36 -13.75 -0.28
CA ARG A 201 8.42 -15.05 -0.96
C ARG A 201 7.86 -14.97 -2.38
N SER A 202 6.62 -14.54 -2.55
CA SER A 202 5.99 -14.43 -3.87
C SER A 202 6.70 -13.41 -4.76
N GLY A 203 7.12 -12.28 -4.19
CA GLY A 203 7.90 -11.27 -4.90
C GLY A 203 9.23 -11.82 -5.43
N PHE A 204 9.97 -12.53 -4.59
CA PHE A 204 11.25 -13.11 -4.94
C PHE A 204 11.11 -14.21 -6.01
N ALA A 205 10.11 -15.08 -5.88
CA ALA A 205 9.83 -16.10 -6.88
C ALA A 205 9.52 -15.49 -8.26
N ARG A 206 8.72 -14.42 -8.31
CA ARG A 206 8.43 -13.67 -9.55
C ARG A 206 9.68 -13.01 -10.13
N TYR A 207 10.54 -12.44 -9.29
CA TYR A 207 11.82 -11.86 -9.71
C TYR A 207 12.76 -12.90 -10.34
N LEU A 208 12.89 -14.07 -9.72
CA LEU A 208 13.69 -15.16 -10.27
C LEU A 208 13.13 -15.66 -11.60
N ALA A 209 11.81 -15.83 -11.69
CA ALA A 209 11.15 -16.23 -12.94
C ALA A 209 11.37 -15.21 -14.07
N ALA A 210 11.40 -13.91 -13.76
CA ALA A 210 11.64 -12.85 -14.74
C ALA A 210 13.11 -12.74 -15.17
N THR A 211 14.05 -12.92 -14.25
CA THR A 211 15.50 -12.76 -14.52
C THR A 211 16.16 -14.04 -15.02
N ARG A 212 15.59 -15.20 -14.71
CA ARG A 212 16.11 -16.54 -15.06
C ARG A 212 14.98 -17.47 -15.55
N PRO A 213 14.30 -17.13 -16.67
CA PRO A 213 13.10 -17.84 -17.12
C PRO A 213 13.34 -19.31 -17.51
N THR A 214 14.58 -19.69 -17.83
CA THR A 214 14.95 -21.04 -18.25
C THR A 214 15.45 -21.93 -17.10
N VAL A 215 15.58 -21.39 -15.89
CA VAL A 215 16.08 -22.13 -14.73
C VAL A 215 14.90 -22.68 -13.95
N ALA A 216 14.92 -23.98 -13.63
CA ALA A 216 13.88 -24.60 -12.82
C ALA A 216 13.81 -23.93 -11.43
N PRO A 217 12.62 -23.77 -10.84
CA PRO A 217 12.47 -23.22 -9.50
C PRO A 217 13.34 -24.01 -8.51
N THR A 218 14.33 -23.35 -7.92
CA THR A 218 15.18 -23.93 -6.89
C THR A 218 14.60 -23.68 -5.51
N GLU A 219 14.40 -24.74 -4.73
CA GLU A 219 14.03 -24.64 -3.31
C GLU A 219 15.10 -23.86 -2.51
N TRP A 220 16.38 -24.10 -2.83
CA TRP A 220 17.52 -23.45 -2.20
C TRP A 220 18.11 -22.35 -3.09
N ALA A 221 17.77 -21.11 -2.79
CA ALA A 221 18.27 -19.93 -3.51
C ALA A 221 19.54 -19.37 -2.86
N ALA A 222 20.39 -18.72 -3.66
CA ALA A 222 21.57 -18.04 -3.14
C ALA A 222 21.19 -16.73 -2.44
N ALA A 223 21.79 -16.45 -1.28
CA ALA A 223 21.52 -15.23 -0.52
C ALA A 223 21.80 -13.95 -1.33
N LYS A 224 22.82 -13.99 -2.21
CA LYS A 224 23.17 -12.91 -3.14
C LYS A 224 22.02 -12.54 -4.08
N ASP A 225 21.23 -13.53 -4.52
CA ASP A 225 20.09 -13.30 -5.43
C ASP A 225 18.96 -12.57 -4.70
N TYR A 226 18.77 -12.87 -3.40
CA TYR A 226 17.77 -12.20 -2.58
C TYR A 226 18.17 -10.75 -2.27
N VAL A 227 19.46 -10.50 -2.03
CA VAL A 227 19.98 -9.12 -1.91
C VAL A 227 19.72 -8.37 -3.22
N GLN A 228 20.06 -8.97 -4.37
CA GLN A 228 19.84 -8.36 -5.68
C GLN A 228 18.36 -8.04 -5.93
N PHE A 229 17.46 -8.99 -5.61
CA PHE A 229 16.02 -8.78 -5.62
C PHE A 229 15.59 -7.54 -4.82
N LEU A 230 16.06 -7.40 -3.58
CA LEU A 230 15.73 -6.25 -2.73
C LEU A 230 16.28 -4.93 -3.27
N MET A 231 17.34 -4.95 -4.07
CA MET A 231 17.92 -3.76 -4.71
C MET A 231 17.22 -3.42 -6.04
N GLU A 232 16.81 -4.42 -6.82
CA GLU A 232 16.47 -4.23 -8.24
C GLU A 232 14.99 -4.37 -8.59
N ALA A 233 14.20 -5.13 -7.81
CA ALA A 233 12.83 -5.49 -8.17
C ALA A 233 11.84 -4.32 -8.27
#